data_AF-A0ABD6E775-F1
#
_entry.id   AF-A0ABD6E775-F1
#
_cell.length_a   1.000
_cell.length_b   1.000
_cell.length_c   1.000
_cell.angle_alpha   90.00
_cell.angle_beta   90.00
_cell.angle_gamma   90.00
#
_symmetry.space_group_name_H-M   'P 1'
#
loop_
_entity.id
_entity.type
_entity.pdbx_description
1 polymer ?
#
loop_
_entity_poly.entity_id
_entity_poly.type
_entity_poly.pdbx_seq_one_letter_code
_entity_poly.pdbx_strand_id
1 'polypeptide(L)' 'MELAVDLSSLFGSSLVKLDAMRIKQFHDAKLYAAIDDFCILASHSSQSHRTLTTCDKLMRSDHTLYLLWEPSTYALF' A
#
# COMPACT_ATOMS: atom_id res chain seq x y z
N MET A 1 -1.60 1.89 9.72
CA MET A 1 -0.14 2.08 9.60
C MET A 1 0.06 3.52 9.19
N GLU A 2 0.88 4.27 9.91
CA GLU A 2 1.22 5.64 9.53
C GLU A 2 2.45 5.61 8.63
N LEU A 3 2.44 6.40 7.56
CA LEU A 3 3.58 6.57 6.67
C LEU A 3 4.19 7.93 6.92
N ALA A 4 5.53 7.99 7.00
CA ALA A 4 6.27 9.24 7.12
C ALA A 4 6.27 10.09 5.82
N VAL A 5 5.49 9.68 4.82
CA VAL A 5 5.37 10.33 3.51
C VAL A 5 3.89 10.60 3.26
N ASP A 6 3.57 11.83 2.87
CA ASP A 6 2.24 12.17 2.43
C ASP A 6 2.01 11.65 0.99
N LEU A 7 1.30 10.54 0.90
CA LEU A 7 0.89 9.93 -0.38
C LEU A 7 -0.49 10.42 -0.83
N SER A 8 -1.08 11.42 -0.15
CA SER A 8 -2.42 11.91 -0.47
C SER A 8 -2.52 12.47 -1.90
N SER A 9 -1.43 13.05 -2.41
CA SER A 9 -1.34 13.53 -3.80
C SER A 9 -1.36 12.40 -4.84
N LEU A 10 -0.83 11.23 -4.48
CA LEU A 10 -0.75 10.05 -5.34
C LEU A 10 -2.03 9.21 -5.30
N PHE A 11 -2.69 9.20 -4.15
CA PHE A 11 -3.85 8.37 -3.89
C PHE A 11 -5.17 9.09 -4.16
N GLY A 12 -5.28 10.39 -3.83
CA GLY A 12 -6.39 11.29 -4.16
C GLY A 12 -7.76 10.96 -3.55
N SER A 13 -8.12 9.68 -3.49
CA SER A 13 -9.37 9.14 -2.98
C SER A 13 -9.14 8.25 -1.77
N SER A 14 -10.16 8.13 -0.93
CA SER A 14 -10.10 7.26 0.25
C SER A 14 -10.00 5.77 -0.10
N LEU A 15 -10.50 5.33 -1.27
CA LEU A 15 -10.30 3.96 -1.75
C LEU A 15 -9.39 3.93 -2.97
N VAL A 16 -8.17 3.45 -2.79
CA VAL A 16 -7.13 3.38 -3.82
C VAL A 16 -7.10 2.00 -4.44
N LYS A 17 -7.25 1.93 -5.76
CA LYS A 17 -7.00 0.72 -6.53
C LYS A 17 -5.55 0.71 -7.01
N LEU A 18 -4.81 -0.34 -6.65
CA LEU A 18 -3.44 -0.59 -7.08
C LEU A 18 -3.39 -1.90 -7.86
N ASP A 19 -3.22 -1.79 -9.18
CA ASP A 19 -2.88 -2.91 -10.06
C ASP A 19 -1.39 -2.89 -10.41
N ALA A 20 -0.92 -3.96 -11.05
CA ALA A 20 0.48 -4.10 -11.43
C ALA A 20 1.03 -2.93 -12.27
N MET A 21 0.20 -2.31 -13.12
CA MET A 21 0.63 -1.18 -13.95
C MET A 21 0.72 0.10 -13.13
N ARG A 22 -0.27 0.35 -12.27
CA ARG A 22 -0.31 1.54 -11.43
C ARG A 22 0.83 1.53 -10.40
N ILE A 23 1.14 0.37 -9.81
CA ILE A 23 2.30 0.23 -8.93
C ILE A 23 3.59 0.59 -9.69
N LYS A 24 3.78 0.07 -10.91
CA LYS A 24 4.96 0.39 -11.75
C LYS A 24 5.07 1.87 -12.10
N GLN A 25 3.95 2.59 -12.23
CA GLN A 25 3.96 4.01 -12.61
C GLN A 25 4.53 4.94 -11.53
N PHE A 26 4.34 4.62 -10.25
CA PHE A 26 4.79 5.49 -9.16
C PHE A 26 6.31 5.63 -9.09
N HIS A 27 7.07 4.61 -9.50
CA HIS A 27 8.54 4.59 -9.47
C HIS A 27 9.15 5.07 -8.13
N ASP A 28 8.45 4.86 -7.01
CA ASP A 28 8.89 5.30 -5.69
C ASP A 28 9.24 4.10 -4.81
N ALA A 29 10.52 3.99 -4.45
CA ALA A 29 11.02 2.94 -3.58
C ALA A 29 10.36 2.95 -2.18
N LYS A 30 9.94 4.13 -1.69
CA LYS A 30 9.27 4.25 -0.39
C LYS A 30 7.86 3.69 -0.42
N LEU A 31 7.15 3.88 -1.53
CA LEU A 31 5.83 3.28 -1.74
C LEU A 31 5.92 1.76 -1.77
N TYR A 32 6.93 1.21 -2.47
CA TYR A 32 7.13 -0.23 -2.53
C TYR A 32 7.40 -0.84 -1.15
N ALA A 33 8.26 -0.18 -0.35
CA ALA A 33 8.51 -0.58 1.03
C ALA A 33 7.23 -0.51 1.89
N ALA A 34 6.43 0.56 1.76
CA ALA A 34 5.16 0.70 2.47
C ALA A 34 4.15 -0.41 2.12
N ILE A 35 4.09 -0.82 0.84
CA ILE A 35 3.24 -1.94 0.40
C ILE A 35 3.74 -3.25 1.02
N ASP A 36 5.05 -3.47 1.07
CA ASP A 36 5.63 -4.66 1.69
C ASP A 36 5.36 -4.70 3.20
N ASP A 37 5.55 -3.58 3.91
CA ASP A 37 5.25 -3.45 5.34
C ASP A 37 3.76 -3.71 5.61
N PHE A 38 2.87 -3.19 4.76
CA PHE A 38 1.43 -3.47 4.85
C PHE A 38 1.14 -4.96 4.67
N CYS A 39 1.78 -5.61 3.70
CA CYS A 39 1.60 -7.05 3.46
C CYS A 39 2.13 -7.90 4.64
N ILE A 40 3.23 -7.47 5.28
CA ILE A 40 3.77 -8.09 6.49
C ILE A 40 2.74 -7.97 7.62
N LEU A 41 2.22 -6.77 7.88
CA LEU A 41 1.18 -6.57 8.90
C LEU A 41 -0.08 -7.42 8.63
N ALA A 42 -0.52 -7.50 7.38
CA ALA A 42 -1.65 -8.33 6.98
C ALA A 42 -1.37 -9.82 7.18
N SER A 43 -0.12 -10.27 6.98
CA SER A 43 0.24 -11.66 7.22
C SER A 43 0.16 -12.04 8.70
N HIS A 44 0.62 -11.15 9.59
CA HIS A 44 0.55 -11.35 11.03
C HIS A 44 -0.88 -11.39 11.57
N SER A 45 -1.80 -10.58 11.01
CA SER A 45 -3.21 -10.62 11.43
C SER A 45 -3.94 -11.88 10.96
N SER A 46 -3.46 -12.51 9.88
CA SER A 46 -4.10 -13.68 9.27
C SER A 46 -3.71 -15.05 9.86
N GLN A 47 -2.97 -15.09 10.99
CA GLN A 47 -2.35 -16.31 11.54
C GLN A 47 -1.43 -17.06 10.56
N SER A 48 -1.10 -16.46 9.41
CA SER A 48 -0.24 -17.07 8.41
C SER A 48 1.22 -16.86 8.79
N HIS A 49 1.99 -17.94 8.90
CA HIS A 49 3.44 -17.90 9.17
C HIS A 49 4.28 -17.33 8.01
N ARG A 50 3.63 -16.95 6.89
CA ARG A 50 4.28 -16.40 5.70
C ARG A 50 3.44 -15.30 5.07
N THR A 51 4.11 -14.25 4.60
CA THR A 51 3.50 -13.21 3.76
C THR A 51 2.97 -13.82 2.47
N LEU A 52 1.65 -13.73 2.29
CA LEU A 52 0.98 -14.23 1.08
C LEU A 52 1.19 -13.30 -0.12
N THR A 53 1.51 -12.04 0.14
CA THR A 53 1.59 -10.96 -0.85
C THR A 53 2.84 -10.11 -0.57
N THR A 54 3.48 -9.61 -1.62
CA THR A 54 4.58 -8.61 -1.58
C THR A 54 4.41 -7.67 -2.76
N CYS A 55 5.05 -6.51 -2.74
CA CYS A 55 5.04 -5.55 -3.84
C CYS A 55 5.53 -6.19 -5.15
N ASP A 56 6.64 -6.95 -5.12
CA ASP A 56 7.14 -7.66 -6.31
C ASP A 56 6.11 -8.68 -6.83
N LYS A 57 5.44 -9.42 -5.94
CA LYS A 57 4.39 -10.37 -6.33
C LYS A 57 3.20 -9.65 -6.96
N LEU A 58 2.77 -8.50 -6.42
CA LEU A 58 1.71 -7.66 -6.98
C LEU A 58 2.08 -7.11 -8.37
N MET A 59 3.35 -6.75 -8.60
CA MET A 59 3.82 -6.26 -9.90
C MET A 59 3.92 -7.34 -10.98
N ARG A 60 4.03 -8.61 -10.59
CA ARG A 60 4.19 -9.78 -11.46
C ARG A 60 2.93 -10.62 -11.64
N SER A 61 1.88 -10.34 -10.87
CA SER A 61 0.60 -11.05 -10.92
C SER A 61 -0.51 -10.13 -11.39
N ASP A 62 -1.63 -10.70 -11.81
CA ASP A 62 -2.84 -9.95 -12.19
C ASP A 62 -3.74 -9.66 -10.97
N HIS A 63 -3.11 -9.51 -9.80
CA HIS A 63 -3.82 -9.19 -8.57
C HIS A 63 -4.04 -7.68 -8.48
N THR A 64 -5.21 -7.30 -7.98
CA THR A 64 -5.53 -5.90 -7.66
C THR A 64 -5.61 -5.75 -6.14
N LEU A 65 -4.83 -4.83 -5.60
CA LEU A 65 -4.87 -4.42 -4.21
C LEU A 65 -5.78 -3.21 -4.06
N TYR A 66 -6.76 -3.27 -3.15
CA TYR A 66 -7.55 -2.11 -2.76
C TYR A 66 -7.09 -1.65 -1.39
N LEU A 67 -6.65 -0.40 -1.28
CA LEU A 67 -6.23 0.22 -0.03
C LEU A 67 -7.24 1.27 0.39
N LEU A 68 -7.63 1.23 1.66
CA LEU A 68 -8.30 2.36 2.28
C LEU A 68 -7.22 3.35 2.74
N TRP A 69 -7.13 4.50 2.10
CA TRP A 69 -6.28 5.62 2.48
C TRP A 69 -7.09 6.62 3.27
N GLU A 70 -6.63 6.92 4.48
CA GLU A 70 -7.17 8.00 5.30
C GLU A 70 -6.08 9.06 5.44
N PRO A 71 -6.22 10.24 4.81
CA PRO A 71 -5.30 11.34 5.04
C PRO A 71 -5.33 11.68 6.54
N SER A 72 -4.16 11.73 7.18
CA SER A 72 -4.05 12.18 8.57
C SER A 72 -4.57 13.61 8.65
N THR A 73 -5.83 13.75 9.04
CA THR A 73 -6.46 15.04 9.28
C THR A 73 -5.97 15.50 10.64
N TYR A 74 -4.73 15.98 10.72
CA TYR A 74 -4.37 16.87 11.81
C TYR A 74 -5.13 18.17 11.57
N ALA A 75 -6.39 18.19 12.02
CA ALA A 75 -7.11 19.41 12.25
C ALA A 75 -6.29 20.20 13.28
N LEU A 76 -5.59 21.22 12.79
CA LEU A 76 -5.06 22.29 13.62
C LEU A 76 -6.27 22.94 14.31
N PHE A 77 -6.46 22.63 15.58
CA PHE A 77 -7.22 23.45 16.52
C PHE A 77 -6.23 24.10 17.49
#